data_AF-M6GI06-F1
#
_entry.id   AF-M6GI06-F1
#
_cell.length_a   1.000
_cell.length_b   1.000
_cell.length_c   1.000
_cell.angle_alpha   90.00
_cell.angle_beta   90.00
_cell.angle_gamma   90.00
#
_symmetry.space_group_name_H-M   'P 1'
#
loop_
_entity.id
_entity.type
_entity.pdbx_description
1 polymer ?
#
loop_
_entity_poly.entity_id
_entity_poly.type
_entity_poly.pdbx_seq_one_letter_code
_entity_poly.pdbx_strand_id
1 'polypeptide(L)'
;MTDVQGIYHDFRISNFIKGSKTQNPLELIRYGDIQALILEDFNSIPLAKLFPNGVGSVQKFFEIALEVSFALQEIHERRILHKSLCPGNIWIQPDTGIVRIVDFSSSTFSGKDISPSNTPHLPPEVLSYIAPELTGKLSRVLDLRTDFYSLGIVFYEMVTGSVPFVSKDRNEILHSHLTKKPVPIHMIRNDFPISISMIVSKLLEKDSDLRYSCIKGLIYDLELCFKDFQNGKINSEFVPGSKDNPEIILDSSNLYGREKEILLLQSSLDKASQGETRIVFITGVSGSGKSALIKSFLTSISDIFVQGKFNQYETSMPFGGLIHSLRDLVSILLSKSEKEIQEFKELVSKHIGNNGKILLNQFPELEFILGPQPELSKLPPDENQNRFYHTLSSFIKVLTEISRPFVLCLDDLQWADSASLRFVETILVHSEIKKFLCILSFRSEEFELSSSFSSVLRKIESSRVKIDRIKVGLLDEKTFIALFKICFLDGKNSLNLQLLSFSKKRQEIL
;
A
#
# COMPACT_ATOMS: atom_id res chain seq x y z
N MET A 1 25.56 10.15 1.70
CA MET A 1 25.31 9.16 0.63
C MET A 1 23.81 8.99 0.58
N THR A 2 23.16 9.51 -0.46
CA THR A 2 21.74 9.26 -0.71
C THR A 2 21.59 7.75 -0.90
N ASP A 3 20.75 7.13 -0.08
CA ASP A 3 20.50 5.70 -0.15
C ASP A 3 19.89 5.39 -1.52
N VAL A 4 20.57 4.53 -2.30
CA VAL A 4 20.12 4.06 -3.60
C VAL A 4 18.67 3.57 -3.52
N GLN A 5 18.29 2.94 -2.41
CA GLN A 5 16.93 2.47 -2.16
C GLN A 5 15.91 3.62 -2.11
N GLY A 6 16.29 4.76 -1.53
CA GLY A 6 15.43 5.94 -1.44
C GLY A 6 15.10 6.55 -2.81
N ILE A 7 16.05 6.53 -3.75
CA ILE A 7 15.86 7.07 -5.11
C ILE A 7 14.88 6.19 -5.91
N TYR A 8 15.04 4.86 -5.88
CA TYR A 8 14.09 3.94 -6.52
C TYR A 8 12.70 4.04 -5.90
N HIS A 9 12.64 4.16 -4.58
CA HIS A 9 11.38 4.27 -3.88
C HIS A 9 10.64 5.56 -4.21
N ASP A 10 11.35 6.70 -4.25
CA ASP A 10 10.82 7.98 -4.72
C ASP A 10 10.31 7.84 -6.16
N PHE A 11 11.12 7.34 -7.10
CA PHE A 11 10.70 7.12 -8.48
C PHE A 11 9.41 6.30 -8.59
N ARG A 12 9.30 5.22 -7.81
CA ARG A 12 8.11 4.35 -7.81
C ARG A 12 6.86 5.08 -7.32
N ILE A 13 6.95 5.79 -6.19
CA ILE A 13 5.81 6.50 -5.61
C ILE A 13 5.43 7.70 -6.49
N SER A 14 6.40 8.55 -6.82
CA SER A 14 6.21 9.74 -7.66
C SER A 14 5.66 9.38 -9.05
N ASN A 15 6.07 8.24 -9.64
CA ASN A 15 5.51 7.77 -10.92
C ASN A 15 4.06 7.27 -10.78
N PHE A 16 3.69 6.70 -9.63
CA PHE A 16 2.32 6.27 -9.35
C PHE A 16 1.37 7.46 -9.11
N ILE A 17 1.86 8.53 -8.47
CA ILE A 17 1.06 9.70 -8.11
C ILE A 17 1.03 10.79 -9.18
N LYS A 18 1.74 10.64 -10.31
CA LYS A 18 1.89 11.66 -11.35
C LYS A 18 0.65 12.56 -11.51
N GLY A 19 0.88 13.86 -11.41
CA GLY A 19 -0.19 14.80 -11.18
C GLY A 19 0.23 16.26 -11.34
N SER A 20 -0.75 17.15 -11.17
CA SER A 20 -0.53 18.59 -11.32
C SER A 20 0.13 19.22 -10.09
N LYS A 21 -0.08 18.61 -8.91
CA LYS A 21 0.40 19.08 -7.61
C LYS A 21 1.56 18.25 -7.02
N THR A 22 2.16 17.37 -7.81
CA THR A 22 3.34 16.57 -7.41
C THR A 22 4.47 16.75 -8.42
N GLN A 23 5.72 16.55 -7.99
CA GLN A 23 6.84 16.53 -8.92
C GLN A 23 6.89 15.21 -9.68
N ASN A 24 6.78 15.29 -11.01
CA ASN A 24 6.73 14.10 -11.84
C ASN A 24 8.15 13.60 -12.16
N PRO A 25 8.42 12.30 -12.02
CA PRO A 25 9.66 11.72 -12.49
C PRO A 25 9.62 11.55 -14.01
N LEU A 26 10.70 11.93 -14.67
CA LEU A 26 10.90 11.74 -16.11
C LEU A 26 11.59 10.41 -16.38
N GLU A 27 12.73 10.17 -15.73
CA GLU A 27 13.55 8.98 -15.99
C GLU A 27 14.42 8.65 -14.78
N LEU A 28 14.73 7.37 -14.59
CA LEU A 28 15.78 6.93 -13.67
C LEU A 28 16.97 6.46 -14.49
N ILE A 29 18.10 7.18 -14.39
CA ILE A 29 19.30 6.90 -15.18
C ILE A 29 20.45 6.42 -14.30
N ARG A 30 21.39 5.70 -14.92
CA ARG A 30 22.67 5.35 -14.34
C ARG A 30 23.77 6.09 -15.08
N TYR A 31 24.51 6.94 -14.36
CA TYR A 31 25.67 7.66 -14.88
C TYR A 31 26.93 7.16 -14.17
N GLY A 32 27.62 6.20 -14.79
CA GLY A 32 28.71 5.47 -14.16
C GLY A 32 28.23 4.62 -12.97
N ASP A 33 28.79 4.87 -11.79
CA ASP A 33 28.39 4.22 -10.53
C ASP A 33 27.33 4.99 -9.74
N ILE A 34 26.89 6.14 -10.26
CA ILE A 34 25.89 6.99 -9.60
C ILE A 34 24.53 6.76 -10.24
N GLN A 35 23.52 6.57 -9.40
CA GLN A 35 22.13 6.59 -9.82
C GLN A 35 21.57 8.00 -9.70
N ALA A 36 20.84 8.42 -10.73
CA ALA A 36 20.23 9.74 -10.77
C ALA A 36 18.77 9.62 -11.18
N LEU A 37 17.90 10.29 -10.43
CA LEU A 37 16.50 10.47 -10.75
C LEU A 37 16.33 11.81 -11.47
N ILE A 38 15.88 11.75 -12.72
CA ILE A 38 15.57 12.91 -13.54
C ILE A 38 14.13 13.31 -13.27
N LEU A 39 13.96 14.54 -12.81
CA LEU A 39 12.68 15.11 -12.41
C LEU A 39 12.29 16.24 -13.36
N GLU A 40 10.99 16.45 -13.50
CA GLU A 40 10.47 17.63 -14.19
C GLU A 40 10.88 18.91 -13.43
N ASP A 41 11.41 19.90 -14.16
CA ASP A 41 11.70 21.24 -13.64
C ASP A 41 10.53 22.17 -13.94
N PHE A 42 10.10 22.90 -12.93
CA PHE A 42 8.88 23.72 -12.96
C PHE A 42 9.13 25.20 -12.70
N ASN A 43 10.39 25.67 -12.78
CA ASN A 43 10.75 27.05 -12.42
C ASN A 43 10.18 27.46 -11.05
N SER A 44 10.16 26.51 -10.11
CA SER A 44 9.60 26.68 -8.78
C SER A 44 10.72 26.89 -7.76
N ILE A 45 10.36 27.50 -6.64
CA ILE A 45 11.27 27.73 -5.52
C ILE A 45 10.77 27.01 -4.27
N PRO A 46 11.66 26.42 -3.46
CA PRO A 46 11.29 25.82 -2.19
C PRO A 46 10.64 26.85 -1.28
N LEU A 47 9.60 26.42 -0.58
CA LEU A 47 8.85 27.21 0.35
C LEU A 47 9.74 27.77 1.48
N ALA A 48 10.76 27.01 1.89
CA ALA A 48 11.79 27.43 2.84
C ALA A 48 12.50 28.75 2.48
N LYS A 49 12.55 29.13 1.19
CA LYS A 49 13.22 30.35 0.73
C LYS A 49 12.28 31.57 0.66
N LEU A 50 10.96 31.36 0.75
CA LEU A 50 9.96 32.40 0.50
C LEU A 50 9.68 33.30 1.71
N PHE A 51 9.84 32.79 2.93
CA PHE A 51 9.46 33.51 4.15
C PHE A 51 10.47 33.34 5.29
N PRO A 52 11.74 33.77 5.11
CA PRO A 52 12.75 33.63 6.17
C PRO A 52 12.38 34.32 7.50
N ASN A 53 11.43 35.28 7.48
CA ASN A 53 10.92 35.98 8.66
C ASN A 53 9.39 35.83 8.82
N GLY A 54 8.79 34.79 8.23
CA GLY A 54 7.35 34.62 8.11
C GLY A 54 6.73 35.41 6.94
N VAL A 55 5.49 35.10 6.61
CA VAL A 55 4.75 35.71 5.51
C VAL A 55 4.37 37.17 5.83
N GLY A 56 4.46 38.04 4.82
CA GLY A 56 4.22 39.48 4.96
C GLY A 56 2.75 39.88 5.11
N SER A 57 1.79 38.99 4.83
CA SER A 57 0.36 39.28 4.95
C SER A 57 -0.48 38.02 5.19
N VAL A 58 -1.64 38.22 5.83
CA VAL A 58 -2.67 37.17 6.06
C VAL A 58 -3.19 36.59 4.75
N GLN A 59 -3.39 37.46 3.75
CA GLN A 59 -3.79 37.06 2.39
C GLN A 59 -2.80 36.05 1.80
N LYS A 60 -1.50 36.34 1.87
CA LYS A 60 -0.48 35.46 1.29
C LYS A 60 -0.37 34.13 2.01
N PHE A 61 -0.61 34.12 3.32
CA PHE A 61 -0.72 32.87 4.08
C PHE A 61 -1.84 31.99 3.53
N PHE A 62 -3.06 32.50 3.37
CA PHE A 62 -4.19 31.70 2.88
C PHE A 62 -3.99 31.20 1.46
N GLU A 63 -3.48 32.03 0.55
CA GLU A 63 -3.15 31.64 -0.83
C GLU A 63 -2.21 30.42 -0.86
N ILE A 64 -1.14 30.46 -0.06
CA ILE A 64 -0.17 29.36 0.00
C ILE A 64 -0.76 28.15 0.75
N ALA A 65 -1.37 28.36 1.92
CA ALA A 65 -1.88 27.29 2.77
C ALA A 65 -2.96 26.45 2.07
N LEU A 66 -3.84 27.09 1.30
CA LEU A 66 -4.83 26.40 0.47
C LEU A 66 -4.15 25.57 -0.63
N GLU A 67 -3.22 26.15 -1.38
CA GLU A 67 -2.50 25.44 -2.45
C GLU A 67 -1.69 24.24 -1.93
N VAL A 68 -1.03 24.37 -0.78
CA VAL A 68 -0.35 23.26 -0.10
C VAL A 68 -1.36 22.18 0.33
N SER A 69 -2.52 22.59 0.85
CA SER A 69 -3.56 21.65 1.27
C SER A 69 -4.18 20.90 0.10
N PHE A 70 -4.39 21.55 -1.05
CA PHE A 70 -4.82 20.91 -2.30
C PHE A 70 -3.76 19.94 -2.84
N ALA A 71 -2.47 20.31 -2.76
CA ALA A 71 -1.40 19.40 -3.13
C ALA A 71 -1.37 18.15 -2.24
N LEU A 72 -1.51 18.33 -0.92
CA LEU A 72 -1.58 17.21 0.01
C LEU A 72 -2.84 16.36 -0.19
N GLN A 73 -3.96 16.99 -0.56
CA GLN A 73 -5.19 16.28 -0.92
C GLN A 73 -4.96 15.32 -2.10
N GLU A 74 -4.27 15.77 -3.17
CA GLU A 74 -3.95 14.91 -4.32
C GLU A 74 -3.17 13.65 -3.90
N ILE A 75 -2.31 13.79 -2.89
CA ILE A 75 -1.52 12.69 -2.31
C ILE A 75 -2.37 11.75 -1.46
N HIS A 76 -3.17 12.32 -0.56
CA HIS A 76 -3.97 11.58 0.39
C HIS A 76 -5.12 10.81 -0.28
N GLU A 77 -5.69 11.35 -1.35
CA GLU A 77 -6.71 10.66 -2.16
C GLU A 77 -6.19 9.35 -2.79
N ARG A 78 -4.88 9.29 -3.07
CA ARG A 78 -4.20 8.07 -3.55
C ARG A 78 -3.67 7.19 -2.41
N ARG A 79 -4.06 7.47 -1.16
CA ARG A 79 -3.66 6.75 0.06
C ARG A 79 -2.15 6.73 0.29
N ILE A 80 -1.45 7.79 -0.09
CA ILE A 80 -0.01 7.91 0.15
C ILE A 80 0.21 8.80 1.38
N LEU A 81 1.06 8.33 2.28
CA LEU A 81 1.56 9.06 3.43
C LEU A 81 2.94 9.64 3.09
N HIS A 82 3.12 10.95 3.18
CA HIS A 82 4.35 11.61 2.76
C HIS A 82 5.52 11.37 3.72
N LYS A 83 5.29 11.55 5.04
CA LYS A 83 6.25 11.40 6.17
C LYS A 83 7.39 12.42 6.27
N SER A 84 7.75 13.08 5.19
CA SER A 84 8.85 14.07 5.13
C SER A 84 8.37 15.48 4.76
N LEU A 85 7.13 15.85 5.13
CA LEU A 85 6.57 17.15 4.74
C LEU A 85 7.26 18.28 5.52
N CYS A 86 7.98 19.14 4.81
CA CYS A 86 8.65 20.33 5.33
C CYS A 86 8.73 21.41 4.24
N PRO A 87 9.09 22.67 4.56
CA PRO A 87 9.18 23.73 3.56
C PRO A 87 10.24 23.50 2.47
N GLY A 88 11.23 22.62 2.70
CA GLY A 88 12.17 22.19 1.66
C GLY A 88 11.54 21.27 0.60
N ASN A 89 10.49 20.55 0.99
CA ASN A 89 9.80 19.56 0.16
C ASN A 89 8.47 20.10 -0.42
N ILE A 90 8.21 21.39 -0.26
CA ILE A 90 7.06 22.10 -0.84
C ILE A 90 7.62 23.17 -1.77
N TRP A 91 7.28 23.11 -3.05
CA TRP A 91 7.80 23.99 -4.09
C TRP A 91 6.69 24.82 -4.70
N ILE A 92 6.91 26.12 -4.87
CA ILE A 92 5.91 27.06 -5.39
C ILE A 92 6.44 27.69 -6.65
N GLN A 93 5.62 27.70 -7.70
CA GLN A 93 5.89 28.49 -8.89
C GLN A 93 5.51 29.97 -8.63
N PRO A 94 6.46 30.92 -8.66
CA PRO A 94 6.19 32.31 -8.25
C PRO A 94 5.10 33.01 -9.08
N ASP A 95 5.07 32.74 -10.38
CA ASP A 95 4.19 33.44 -11.33
C ASP A 95 2.74 32.97 -11.26
N THR A 96 2.53 31.67 -11.00
CA THR A 96 1.20 31.03 -11.04
C THR A 96 0.65 30.72 -9.66
N GLY A 97 1.50 30.68 -8.62
CA GLY A 97 1.15 30.25 -7.28
C GLY A 97 0.97 28.75 -7.12
N ILE A 98 1.17 27.96 -8.18
CA ILE A 98 0.97 26.50 -8.16
C ILE A 98 1.99 25.87 -7.20
N VAL A 99 1.48 25.11 -6.25
CA VAL A 99 2.28 24.31 -5.32
C VAL A 99 2.46 22.89 -5.83
N ARG A 100 3.68 22.37 -5.69
CA ARG A 100 4.00 20.95 -5.84
C ARG A 100 4.73 20.42 -4.62
N ILE A 101 4.35 19.23 -4.18
CA ILE A 101 5.05 18.50 -3.12
C ILE A 101 6.03 17.51 -3.76
N VAL A 102 7.22 17.40 -3.17
CA VAL A 102 8.36 16.64 -3.71
C VAL A 102 9.00 15.74 -2.66
N ASP A 103 9.92 14.88 -3.08
CA ASP A 103 10.68 13.94 -2.24
C ASP A 103 9.80 12.89 -1.54
N PHE A 104 9.41 11.87 -2.32
CA PHE A 104 8.64 10.73 -1.83
C PHE A 104 9.52 9.57 -1.34
N SER A 105 10.82 9.81 -1.12
CA SER A 105 11.80 8.79 -0.75
C SER A 105 11.47 8.06 0.57
N SER A 106 10.74 8.72 1.47
CA SER A 106 10.28 8.16 2.75
C SER A 106 8.79 7.79 2.78
N SER A 107 8.05 8.05 1.70
CA SER A 107 6.59 7.92 1.68
C SER A 107 6.13 6.47 1.72
N THR A 108 4.91 6.20 2.15
CA THR A 108 4.35 4.84 2.17
C THR A 108 2.90 4.82 1.76
N PHE A 109 2.41 3.68 1.29
CA PHE A 109 0.97 3.49 1.10
C PHE A 109 0.30 3.28 2.47
N SER A 110 -0.57 4.20 2.86
CA SER A 110 -1.36 4.13 4.09
C SER A 110 -2.19 2.83 4.10
N GLY A 111 -2.11 2.06 5.20
CA GLY A 111 -2.85 0.81 5.40
C GLY A 111 -2.18 -0.46 4.85
N LYS A 112 -0.99 -0.39 4.24
CA LYS A 112 -0.23 -1.59 3.79
C LYS A 112 1.02 -1.89 4.62
N ASP A 113 1.57 -0.90 5.32
CA ASP A 113 2.77 -1.08 6.15
C ASP A 113 2.37 -1.17 7.63
N ILE A 114 2.41 -2.40 8.19
CA ILE A 114 2.27 -2.69 9.63
C ILE A 114 3.64 -2.55 10.34
N SER A 115 4.68 -2.16 9.60
CA SER A 115 6.04 -1.99 10.10
C SER A 115 6.04 -1.01 11.28
N PRO A 116 6.60 -1.38 12.46
CA PRO A 116 6.76 -0.45 13.56
C PRO A 116 7.56 0.77 13.07
N SER A 117 7.25 1.95 13.62
CA SER A 117 7.95 3.19 13.30
C SER A 117 9.43 3.07 13.70
N ASN A 118 10.27 2.56 12.79
CA ASN A 118 11.70 2.72 12.91
C ASN A 118 11.96 4.20 12.67
N THR A 119 12.55 4.89 13.65
CA THR A 119 13.04 6.25 13.43
C THR A 119 14.21 6.17 12.47
N PRO A 120 14.09 6.60 11.21
CA PRO A 120 15.27 6.70 10.36
C PRO A 120 16.21 7.76 10.99
N HIS A 121 17.48 7.75 10.61
CA HIS A 121 18.33 8.94 10.72
C HIS A 121 17.77 10.02 9.78
N LEU A 122 16.65 10.64 10.15
CA LEU A 122 16.01 11.72 9.42
C LEU A 122 16.97 12.91 9.35
N PRO A 123 17.05 13.59 8.19
CA PRO A 123 17.77 14.84 8.06
C PRO A 123 17.33 15.84 9.15
N PRO A 124 18.25 16.68 9.68
CA PRO A 124 17.90 17.73 10.64
C PRO A 124 16.75 18.64 10.17
N GLU A 125 16.67 18.85 8.85
CA GLU A 125 15.65 19.65 8.17
C GLU A 125 14.24 19.05 8.29
N VAL A 126 14.10 17.72 8.31
CA VAL A 126 12.80 17.05 8.47
C VAL A 126 12.47 16.85 9.95
N LEU A 127 13.49 16.70 10.79
CA LEU A 127 13.35 16.43 12.22
C LEU A 127 12.51 17.48 12.96
N SER A 128 12.59 18.75 12.56
CA SER A 128 11.84 19.85 13.20
C SER A 128 10.33 19.83 12.91
N TYR A 129 9.89 18.99 11.95
CA TYR A 129 8.49 18.88 11.52
C TYR A 129 7.89 17.52 11.90
N ILE A 130 8.67 16.64 12.54
CA ILE A 130 8.30 15.24 12.76
C ILE A 130 7.06 15.10 13.64
N ALA A 131 6.11 14.27 13.19
CA ALA A 131 4.95 13.90 13.98
C ALA A 131 5.34 13.05 15.22
N PRO A 132 4.63 13.19 16.36
CA PRO A 132 4.88 12.40 17.58
C PRO A 132 4.97 10.89 17.35
N GLU A 133 4.09 10.35 16.51
CA GLU A 133 4.00 8.93 16.16
C GLU A 133 5.17 8.43 15.28
N LEU A 134 5.86 9.31 14.57
CA LEU A 134 7.07 8.96 13.80
C LEU A 134 8.34 8.89 14.67
N THR A 135 8.25 9.28 15.95
CA THR A 135 9.41 9.28 16.86
C THR A 135 9.84 7.89 17.33
N GLY A 136 9.11 6.81 16.97
CA GLY A 136 9.46 5.47 17.43
C GLY A 136 9.01 5.14 18.86
N LYS A 137 8.53 6.14 19.61
CA LYS A 137 8.21 6.02 21.04
C LYS A 137 6.73 5.78 21.32
N LEU A 138 5.88 5.84 20.30
CA LEU A 138 4.45 5.57 20.39
C LEU A 138 4.13 4.33 19.54
N SER A 139 3.57 3.29 20.16
CA SER A 139 3.07 2.11 19.43
C SER A 139 1.72 2.42 18.78
N ARG A 140 1.72 3.20 17.70
CA ARG A 140 0.53 3.53 16.90
C ARG A 140 0.73 3.20 15.43
N VAL A 141 -0.34 2.79 14.77
CA VAL A 141 -0.38 2.63 13.32
C VAL A 141 -0.34 4.02 12.68
N LEU A 142 0.58 4.22 11.74
CA LEU A 142 0.70 5.47 11.01
C LEU A 142 -0.47 5.61 10.02
N ASP A 143 -1.12 6.75 10.02
CA ASP A 143 -2.15 7.12 9.05
C ASP A 143 -1.87 8.48 8.41
N LEU A 144 -2.75 8.90 7.49
CA LEU A 144 -2.65 10.17 6.76
C LEU A 144 -2.58 11.42 7.67
N ARG A 145 -3.05 11.31 8.93
CA ARG A 145 -3.03 12.42 9.90
C ARG A 145 -1.63 12.70 10.44
N THR A 146 -0.66 11.82 10.18
CA THR A 146 0.76 12.07 10.46
C THR A 146 1.26 13.29 9.66
N ASP A 147 0.87 13.42 8.39
CA ASP A 147 1.27 14.56 7.56
C ASP A 147 0.61 15.86 8.05
N PHE A 148 -0.57 15.80 8.67
CA PHE A 148 -1.26 16.98 9.21
C PHE A 148 -0.48 17.65 10.34
N TYR A 149 0.22 16.88 11.17
CA TYR A 149 1.08 17.47 12.19
C TYR A 149 2.25 18.23 11.55
N SER A 150 2.91 17.61 10.58
CA SER A 150 4.02 18.23 9.84
C SER A 150 3.55 19.50 9.12
N LEU A 151 2.37 19.47 8.50
CA LEU A 151 1.71 20.62 7.89
C LEU A 151 1.40 21.72 8.92
N GLY A 152 0.96 21.34 10.13
CA GLY A 152 0.77 22.27 11.23
C GLY A 152 2.05 23.02 11.62
N ILE A 153 3.20 22.34 11.62
CA ILE A 153 4.50 22.98 11.88
C ILE A 153 4.87 23.92 10.73
N VAL A 154 4.63 23.51 9.48
CA VAL A 154 4.84 24.37 8.29
C VAL A 154 3.99 25.65 8.39
N PHE A 155 2.70 25.54 8.71
CA PHE A 155 1.82 26.71 8.88
C PHE A 155 2.24 27.58 10.07
N TYR A 156 2.71 26.97 11.15
CA TYR A 156 3.26 27.70 12.29
C TYR A 156 4.47 28.56 11.89
N GLU A 157 5.43 27.96 11.19
CA GLU A 157 6.63 28.65 10.71
C GLU A 157 6.30 29.70 9.65
N MET A 158 5.36 29.41 8.74
CA MET A 158 4.88 30.38 7.75
C MET A 158 4.42 31.69 8.39
N VAL A 159 3.74 31.62 9.53
CA VAL A 159 3.22 32.83 10.20
C VAL A 159 4.27 33.47 11.12
N THR A 160 4.98 32.66 11.89
CA THR A 160 5.87 33.16 12.96
C THR A 160 7.31 33.40 12.50
N GLY A 161 7.72 32.81 11.37
CA GLY A 161 9.10 32.80 10.89
C GLY A 161 10.02 31.79 11.59
N SER A 162 9.50 31.01 12.54
CA SER A 162 10.29 30.03 13.29
C SER A 162 9.50 28.78 13.63
N VAL A 163 10.13 27.61 13.65
CA VAL A 163 9.50 26.38 14.17
C VAL A 163 9.22 26.49 15.68
N PRO A 164 8.20 25.79 16.23
CA PRO A 164 7.80 25.94 17.62
C PRO A 164 8.80 25.33 18.62
N PHE A 165 9.65 24.40 18.19
CA PHE A 165 10.65 23.75 19.03
C PHE A 165 12.03 23.86 18.39
N VAL A 166 12.95 24.53 19.07
CA VAL A 166 14.33 24.73 18.61
C VAL A 166 15.28 24.13 19.65
N SER A 167 16.13 23.19 19.23
CA SER A 167 17.24 22.69 20.04
C SER A 167 18.38 22.23 19.11
N LYS A 168 19.60 22.14 19.66
CA LYS A 168 20.74 21.50 19.00
C LYS A 168 20.78 20.00 19.25
N ASP A 169 20.07 19.51 20.27
CA ASP A 169 19.99 18.08 20.58
C ASP A 169 18.76 17.46 19.89
N ARG A 170 19.02 16.46 19.04
CA ARG A 170 17.99 15.67 18.37
C ARG A 170 16.99 15.06 19.36
N ASN A 171 17.46 14.53 20.49
CA ASN A 171 16.59 13.89 21.45
C ASN A 171 15.67 14.89 22.15
N GLU A 172 16.13 16.12 22.36
CA GLU A 172 15.33 17.19 22.91
C GLU A 172 14.24 17.66 21.92
N ILE A 173 14.55 17.75 20.63
CA ILE A 173 13.55 18.03 19.58
C ILE A 173 12.47 16.93 19.59
N LEU A 174 12.87 15.65 19.52
CA LEU A 174 11.95 14.52 19.54
C LEU A 174 11.08 14.52 20.81
N HIS A 175 11.67 14.77 21.98
CA HIS A 175 10.94 14.89 23.23
C HIS A 175 9.94 16.06 23.21
N SER A 176 10.34 17.21 22.65
CA SER A 176 9.48 18.38 22.55
C SER A 176 8.25 18.11 21.67
N HIS A 177 8.40 17.40 20.55
CA HIS A 177 7.25 16.99 19.75
C HIS A 177 6.33 16.02 20.49
N LEU A 178 6.82 15.21 21.43
CA LEU A 178 5.99 14.31 22.23
C LEU A 178 5.23 15.01 23.36
N THR A 179 5.84 15.99 24.03
CA THR A 179 5.35 16.48 25.33
C THR A 179 5.05 17.98 25.40
N LYS A 180 5.77 18.82 24.64
CA LYS A 180 5.62 20.28 24.73
C LYS A 180 4.48 20.77 23.84
N LYS A 181 3.73 21.77 24.33
CA LYS A 181 2.74 22.51 23.54
C LYS A 181 3.38 23.76 22.93
N PRO A 182 3.18 24.04 21.63
CA PRO A 182 3.63 25.29 21.00
C PRO A 182 3.01 26.52 21.65
N VAL A 183 3.72 27.65 21.62
CA VAL A 183 3.14 28.96 21.96
C VAL A 183 2.11 29.31 20.88
N PRO A 184 0.84 29.62 21.20
CA PRO A 184 -0.17 29.94 20.20
C PRO A 184 0.23 31.10 19.30
N ILE A 185 -0.05 30.99 17.99
CA ILE A 185 0.36 31.99 16.99
C ILE A 185 -0.13 33.39 17.33
N HIS A 186 -1.38 33.53 17.79
CA HIS A 186 -1.97 34.84 18.09
C HIS A 186 -1.27 35.59 19.24
N MET A 187 -0.48 34.89 20.08
CA MET A 187 0.36 35.53 21.10
C MET A 187 1.68 36.08 20.52
N ILE A 188 2.08 35.63 19.33
CA ILE A 188 3.32 36.03 18.64
C ILE A 188 3.02 37.04 17.52
N ARG A 189 1.99 36.74 16.71
CA ARG A 189 1.51 37.55 15.57
C ARG A 189 0.03 37.86 15.78
N ASN A 190 -0.24 38.99 16.44
CA ASN A 190 -1.61 39.45 16.72
C ASN A 190 -2.28 40.12 15.50
N ASP A 191 -1.52 40.35 14.43
CA ASP A 191 -2.00 40.84 13.13
C ASP A 191 -2.68 39.73 12.30
N PHE A 192 -2.58 38.47 12.72
CA PHE A 192 -3.24 37.32 12.10
C PHE A 192 -4.55 36.97 12.82
N PRO A 193 -5.61 36.57 12.09
CA PRO A 193 -6.85 36.08 12.70
C PRO A 193 -6.63 34.96 13.71
N ILE A 194 -7.35 35.00 14.83
CA ILE A 194 -7.25 33.97 15.87
C ILE A 194 -7.62 32.58 15.34
N SER A 195 -8.49 32.52 14.34
CA SER A 195 -8.90 31.29 13.67
C SER A 195 -7.72 30.50 13.08
N ILE A 196 -6.70 31.17 12.54
CA ILE A 196 -5.47 30.52 12.05
C ILE A 196 -4.74 29.84 13.21
N SER A 197 -4.62 30.52 14.36
CA SER A 197 -4.04 29.94 15.57
C SER A 197 -4.81 28.70 16.03
N MET A 198 -6.13 28.68 15.88
CA MET A 198 -6.96 27.53 16.26
C MET A 198 -6.81 26.35 15.29
N ILE A 199 -6.78 26.60 13.97
CA ILE A 199 -6.51 25.57 12.95
C ILE A 199 -5.15 24.91 13.21
N VAL A 200 -4.10 25.72 13.37
CA VAL A 200 -2.74 25.21 13.62
C VAL A 200 -2.67 24.46 14.95
N SER A 201 -3.38 24.94 15.99
CA SER A 201 -3.43 24.20 17.27
C SER A 201 -4.07 22.82 17.11
N LYS A 202 -5.16 22.70 16.32
CA LYS A 202 -5.79 21.40 16.01
C LYS A 202 -4.87 20.49 15.20
N LEU A 203 -4.12 21.01 14.23
CA LEU A 203 -3.12 20.24 13.48
C LEU A 203 -1.99 19.71 14.37
N LEU A 204 -1.59 20.49 15.38
CA LEU A 204 -0.47 20.18 16.29
C LEU A 204 -0.87 19.39 17.53
N GLU A 205 -2.11 18.86 17.58
CA GLU A 205 -2.51 17.93 18.64
C GLU A 205 -1.60 16.70 18.66
N LYS A 206 -1.23 16.26 19.86
CA LYS A 206 -0.29 15.13 20.01
C LYS A 206 -0.95 13.81 19.66
N ASP A 207 -2.21 13.68 20.06
CA ASP A 207 -3.06 12.58 19.66
C ASP A 207 -3.59 12.82 18.24
N SER A 208 -3.24 11.93 17.30
CA SER A 208 -3.70 11.97 15.91
C SER A 208 -5.22 11.92 15.76
N ASP A 209 -5.95 11.40 16.75
CA ASP A 209 -7.42 11.35 16.75
C ASP A 209 -8.08 12.70 17.08
N LEU A 210 -7.33 13.64 17.66
CA LEU A 210 -7.82 15.00 17.95
C LEU A 210 -7.55 15.98 16.80
N ARG A 211 -6.70 15.60 15.83
CA ARG A 211 -6.42 16.37 14.62
C ARG A 211 -7.63 16.35 13.67
N TYR A 212 -7.46 16.92 12.48
CA TYR A 212 -8.43 16.74 11.41
C TYR A 212 -8.48 15.27 10.98
N SER A 213 -9.68 14.76 10.74
CA SER A 213 -9.93 13.40 10.30
C SER A 213 -9.60 13.23 8.81
N CYS A 214 -9.82 14.28 8.01
CA CYS A 214 -9.49 14.32 6.59
C CYS A 214 -9.05 15.72 6.11
N ILE A 215 -8.35 15.76 4.98
CA ILE A 215 -7.84 17.01 4.39
C ILE A 215 -8.97 17.96 3.95
N LYS A 216 -10.13 17.41 3.57
CA LYS A 216 -11.31 18.19 3.17
C LYS A 216 -11.84 19.04 4.34
N GLY A 217 -11.77 18.53 5.56
CA GLY A 217 -12.13 19.27 6.77
C GLY A 217 -11.20 20.46 7.01
N LEU A 218 -9.89 20.27 6.80
CA LEU A 218 -8.91 21.35 6.89
C LEU A 218 -9.12 22.41 5.81
N ILE A 219 -9.31 22.00 4.55
CA ILE A 219 -9.54 22.91 3.42
C ILE A 219 -10.79 23.76 3.68
N TYR A 220 -11.90 23.15 4.11
CA TYR A 220 -13.13 23.87 4.43
C TYR A 220 -12.91 24.96 5.49
N ASP A 221 -12.20 24.62 6.55
CA ASP A 221 -11.89 25.56 7.62
C ASP A 221 -10.98 26.70 7.16
N LEU A 222 -9.97 26.42 6.32
CA LEU A 222 -9.10 27.43 5.71
C LEU A 222 -9.90 28.38 4.80
N GLU A 223 -10.77 27.85 3.94
CA GLU A 223 -11.63 28.64 3.06
C GLU A 223 -12.60 29.52 3.84
N LEU A 224 -13.21 28.97 4.90
CA LEU A 224 -14.10 29.72 5.77
C LEU A 224 -13.37 30.88 6.46
N CYS A 225 -12.20 30.62 7.04
CA CYS A 225 -11.38 31.64 7.67
C CYS A 225 -10.93 32.71 6.68
N PHE A 226 -10.58 32.31 5.46
CA PHE A 226 -10.15 33.23 4.43
C PHE A 226 -11.29 34.16 4.00
N LYS A 227 -12.49 33.60 3.83
CA LYS A 227 -13.70 34.36 3.49
C LYS A 227 -14.10 35.32 4.60
N ASP A 228 -13.99 34.90 5.85
CA ASP A 228 -14.24 35.77 7.01
C ASP A 228 -13.23 36.92 7.07
N PHE A 229 -11.94 36.64 6.85
CA PHE A 229 -10.89 37.68 6.76
C PHE A 229 -11.18 38.69 5.65
N GLN A 230 -11.56 38.24 4.45
CA GLN A 230 -11.92 39.11 3.33
C GLN A 230 -13.14 40.01 3.65
N ASN A 231 -14.04 39.52 4.49
CA ASN A 231 -15.20 40.28 4.98
C ASN A 231 -14.90 41.14 6.22
N GLY A 232 -13.64 41.22 6.67
CA GLY A 232 -13.21 42.01 7.83
C GLY A 232 -13.52 41.39 9.19
N LYS A 233 -13.89 40.09 9.25
CA LYS A 233 -14.20 39.37 10.49
C LYS A 233 -12.96 38.65 11.03
N ILE A 234 -12.09 39.40 11.71
CA ILE A 234 -10.79 38.88 12.20
C ILE A 234 -10.93 38.05 13.50
N ASN A 235 -12.02 38.25 14.26
CA ASN A 235 -12.26 37.63 15.57
C ASN A 235 -13.66 36.98 15.69
N SER A 236 -14.17 36.35 14.63
CA SER A 236 -15.43 35.59 14.71
C SER A 236 -15.29 34.37 15.65
N GLU A 237 -16.39 33.94 16.26
CA GLU A 237 -16.44 32.63 16.95
C GLU A 237 -16.15 31.53 15.92
N PHE A 238 -14.95 30.96 15.97
CA PHE A 238 -14.50 29.92 15.06
C PHE A 238 -14.21 28.65 15.84
N VAL A 239 -14.79 27.53 15.39
CA VAL A 239 -14.53 26.20 15.97
C VAL A 239 -13.97 25.30 14.88
N PRO A 240 -12.67 24.94 14.97
CA PRO A 240 -12.04 24.05 14.00
C PRO A 240 -12.74 22.68 13.92
N GLY A 241 -12.88 22.15 12.70
CA GLY A 241 -13.42 20.82 12.43
C GLY A 241 -14.95 20.75 12.41
N SER A 242 -15.65 21.88 12.28
CA SER A 242 -17.13 21.93 12.26
C SER A 242 -17.78 21.10 11.13
N LYS A 243 -17.05 20.89 10.03
CA LYS A 243 -17.41 20.02 8.89
C LYS A 243 -16.40 18.89 8.66
N ASP A 244 -15.59 18.57 9.67
CA ASP A 244 -14.64 17.46 9.61
C ASP A 244 -15.37 16.15 9.86
N ASN A 245 -15.96 15.61 8.79
CA ASN A 245 -16.54 14.28 8.83
C ASN A 245 -15.43 13.26 8.61
N PRO A 246 -15.28 12.24 9.49
CA PRO A 246 -14.36 11.16 9.22
C PRO A 246 -14.75 10.50 7.90
N GLU A 247 -13.80 10.36 6.99
CA GLU A 247 -13.99 9.42 5.89
C GLU A 247 -14.17 8.05 6.54
N ILE A 248 -15.35 7.44 6.38
CA ILE A 248 -15.60 6.06 6.81
C ILE A 248 -14.78 5.18 5.88
N ILE A 249 -13.53 4.98 6.26
CA ILE A 249 -12.61 4.12 5.56
C ILE A 249 -12.88 2.72 6.11
N LEU A 250 -13.73 1.98 5.41
CA LEU A 250 -13.76 0.53 5.54
C LEU A 250 -12.39 0.04 5.09
N ASP A 251 -11.50 -0.21 6.06
CA ASP A 251 -10.23 -0.83 5.73
C ASP A 251 -10.52 -2.25 5.23
N SER A 252 -10.44 -2.42 3.91
CA SER A 252 -10.59 -3.71 3.25
C SER A 252 -9.51 -4.73 3.65
N SER A 253 -8.48 -4.30 4.40
CA SER A 253 -7.45 -5.19 4.95
C SER A 253 -7.91 -5.92 6.22
N ASN A 254 -8.82 -5.33 7.00
CA ASN A 254 -9.36 -5.96 8.20
C ASN A 254 -10.47 -6.94 7.83
N LEU A 255 -10.18 -8.21 8.03
CA LEU A 255 -11.09 -9.31 7.77
C LEU A 255 -11.91 -9.59 9.03
N TYR A 256 -13.21 -9.29 8.99
CA TYR A 256 -14.10 -9.45 10.15
C TYR A 256 -14.94 -10.72 10.05
N GLY A 257 -15.05 -11.48 11.15
CA GLY A 257 -15.91 -12.66 11.23
C GLY A 257 -15.45 -13.83 10.35
N ARG A 258 -14.15 -13.87 10.04
CA ARG A 258 -13.50 -14.89 9.20
C ARG A 258 -12.42 -15.67 9.94
N GLU A 259 -12.46 -15.66 11.27
CA GLU A 259 -11.45 -16.27 12.12
C GLU A 259 -11.39 -17.79 11.87
N LYS A 260 -12.54 -18.43 11.62
CA LYS A 260 -12.63 -19.86 11.31
C LYS A 260 -11.93 -20.18 9.98
N GLU A 261 -12.21 -19.41 8.94
CA GLU A 261 -11.61 -19.58 7.62
C GLU A 261 -10.09 -19.34 7.65
N ILE A 262 -9.62 -18.31 8.38
CA ILE A 262 -8.19 -18.05 8.58
C ILE A 262 -7.51 -19.19 9.33
N LEU A 263 -8.11 -19.73 10.40
CA LEU A 263 -7.56 -20.87 11.15
C LEU A 263 -7.41 -22.13 10.26
N LEU A 264 -8.34 -22.36 9.33
CA LEU A 264 -8.24 -23.46 8.37
C LEU A 264 -7.09 -23.26 7.37
N LEU A 265 -6.90 -22.03 6.89
CA LEU A 265 -5.78 -21.68 6.01
C LEU A 265 -4.44 -21.85 6.73
N GLN A 266 -4.34 -21.36 7.97
CA GLN A 266 -3.16 -21.53 8.82
C GLN A 266 -2.86 -23.02 9.09
N SER A 267 -3.87 -23.82 9.43
CA SER A 267 -3.69 -25.26 9.62
C SER A 267 -3.18 -25.96 8.35
N SER A 268 -3.62 -25.51 7.17
CA SER A 268 -3.16 -26.04 5.89
C SER A 268 -1.72 -25.65 5.60
N LEU A 269 -1.32 -24.43 5.95
CA LEU A 269 0.06 -23.95 5.87
C LEU A 269 0.98 -24.75 6.78
N ASP A 270 0.61 -24.94 8.05
CA ASP A 270 1.42 -25.69 9.02
C ASP A 270 1.72 -27.11 8.54
N LYS A 271 0.73 -27.78 7.94
CA LYS A 271 0.89 -29.12 7.36
C LYS A 271 1.78 -29.10 6.12
N ALA A 272 1.66 -28.07 5.28
CA ALA A 272 2.58 -27.89 4.15
C ALA A 272 4.03 -27.64 4.65
N SER A 273 4.21 -26.87 5.71
CA SER A 273 5.52 -26.64 6.37
C SER A 273 6.15 -27.95 6.88
N GLN A 274 5.32 -28.91 7.30
CA GLN A 274 5.74 -30.26 7.72
C GLN A 274 6.13 -31.19 6.56
N GLY A 275 6.00 -30.75 5.31
CA GLY A 275 6.41 -31.49 4.12
C GLY A 275 5.28 -31.96 3.22
N GLU A 276 4.02 -31.75 3.61
CA GLU A 276 2.87 -32.15 2.82
C GLU A 276 2.62 -31.24 1.61
N THR A 277 1.84 -31.77 0.66
CA THR A 277 1.20 -31.00 -0.42
C THR A 277 -0.25 -30.80 -0.03
N ARG A 278 -0.68 -29.54 0.07
CA ARG A 278 -2.03 -29.18 0.48
C ARG A 278 -2.70 -28.32 -0.58
N ILE A 279 -3.96 -28.61 -0.84
CA ILE A 279 -4.81 -27.81 -1.72
C ILE A 279 -5.96 -27.26 -0.89
N VAL A 280 -6.24 -25.97 -1.01
CA VAL A 280 -7.39 -25.34 -0.37
C VAL A 280 -8.31 -24.78 -1.44
N PHE A 281 -9.55 -25.26 -1.47
CA PHE A 281 -10.60 -24.68 -2.30
C PHE A 281 -11.36 -23.63 -1.51
N ILE A 282 -11.35 -22.39 -1.99
CA ILE A 282 -12.14 -21.29 -1.44
C ILE A 282 -13.31 -21.01 -2.39
N THR A 283 -14.52 -21.34 -1.95
CA THR A 283 -15.74 -21.18 -2.75
C THR A 283 -16.70 -20.19 -2.13
N GLY A 284 -17.49 -19.50 -2.95
CA GLY A 284 -18.47 -18.53 -2.48
C GLY A 284 -19.04 -17.70 -3.62
N VAL A 285 -20.18 -17.06 -3.35
CA VAL A 285 -20.85 -16.17 -4.31
C VAL A 285 -19.96 -14.96 -4.66
N SER A 286 -20.29 -14.24 -5.73
CA SER A 286 -19.61 -12.98 -6.07
C SER A 286 -19.73 -11.98 -4.90
N GLY A 287 -18.65 -11.24 -4.62
CA GLY A 287 -18.64 -10.24 -3.55
C GLY A 287 -18.61 -10.79 -2.11
N SER A 288 -18.56 -12.12 -1.89
CA SER A 288 -18.54 -12.69 -0.53
C SER A 288 -17.26 -12.42 0.28
N GLY A 289 -16.23 -11.84 -0.35
CA GLY A 289 -14.96 -11.50 0.30
C GLY A 289 -13.84 -12.54 0.15
N LYS A 290 -13.92 -13.47 -0.82
CA LYS A 290 -12.88 -14.48 -1.09
C LYS A 290 -11.48 -13.88 -1.28
N SER A 291 -11.36 -12.88 -2.17
CA SER A 291 -10.09 -12.20 -2.43
C SER A 291 -9.55 -11.46 -1.20
N ALA A 292 -10.44 -10.91 -0.37
CA ALA A 292 -10.06 -10.24 0.88
C ALA A 292 -9.53 -11.25 1.91
N LEU A 293 -10.18 -12.41 2.05
CA LEU A 293 -9.74 -13.52 2.91
C LEU A 293 -8.34 -14.00 2.50
N ILE A 294 -8.14 -14.25 1.20
CA ILE A 294 -6.84 -14.63 0.64
C ILE A 294 -5.79 -13.58 0.97
N LYS A 295 -6.07 -12.31 0.65
CA LYS A 295 -5.11 -11.23 0.84
C LYS A 295 -4.72 -11.09 2.31
N SER A 296 -5.68 -11.11 3.22
CA SER A 296 -5.45 -11.05 4.67
C SER A 296 -4.57 -12.20 5.15
N PHE A 297 -4.84 -13.42 4.68
CA PHE A 297 -3.99 -14.58 4.98
C PHE A 297 -2.57 -14.42 4.42
N LEU A 298 -2.41 -14.04 3.15
CA LEU A 298 -1.09 -13.86 2.52
C LEU A 298 -0.28 -12.73 3.16
N THR A 299 -0.91 -11.66 3.64
CA THR A 299 -0.23 -10.61 4.40
C THR A 299 0.24 -11.06 5.79
N SER A 300 -0.35 -12.14 6.33
CA SER A 300 0.00 -12.68 7.65
C SER A 300 1.16 -13.67 7.62
N ILE A 301 1.56 -14.16 6.44
CA ILE A 301 2.64 -15.13 6.29
C ILE A 301 3.96 -14.40 5.95
N SER A 302 5.06 -14.90 6.50
CA SER A 302 6.43 -14.41 6.24
C SER A 302 7.13 -15.13 5.08
N ASP A 303 6.46 -16.10 4.46
CA ASP A 303 7.03 -16.98 3.44
C ASP A 303 6.86 -16.45 2.01
N ILE A 304 7.61 -17.04 1.09
CA ILE A 304 7.49 -16.72 -0.34
C ILE A 304 6.16 -17.25 -0.86
N PHE A 305 5.30 -16.33 -1.30
CA PHE A 305 4.05 -16.66 -1.96
C PHE A 305 3.93 -16.00 -3.33
N VAL A 306 3.08 -16.58 -4.16
CA VAL A 306 2.70 -16.06 -5.47
C VAL A 306 1.19 -15.97 -5.51
N GLN A 307 0.66 -14.79 -5.84
CA GLN A 307 -0.78 -14.59 -5.98
C GLN A 307 -1.12 -14.21 -7.42
N GLY A 308 -1.71 -15.13 -8.16
CA GLY A 308 -2.31 -14.87 -9.47
C GLY A 308 -3.80 -14.60 -9.39
N LYS A 309 -4.29 -13.73 -10.27
CA LYS A 309 -5.71 -13.47 -10.47
C LYS A 309 -6.05 -13.56 -11.95
N PHE A 310 -7.10 -14.30 -12.28
CA PHE A 310 -7.62 -14.37 -13.64
C PHE A 310 -8.71 -13.32 -13.86
N ASN A 311 -8.79 -12.78 -15.08
CA ASN A 311 -9.75 -11.77 -15.46
C ASN A 311 -10.54 -12.24 -16.68
N GLN A 312 -11.87 -12.08 -16.64
CA GLN A 312 -12.79 -12.46 -17.70
C GLN A 312 -12.47 -11.76 -19.05
N TYR A 313 -11.82 -10.60 -19.03
CA TYR A 313 -11.50 -9.81 -20.22
C TYR A 313 -10.07 -10.02 -20.75
N GLU A 314 -9.21 -10.74 -20.01
CA GLU A 314 -7.82 -11.02 -20.39
C GLU A 314 -7.65 -12.50 -20.79
N THR A 315 -8.37 -12.93 -21.83
CA THR A 315 -8.31 -14.31 -22.33
C THR A 315 -7.31 -14.51 -23.46
N SER A 316 -6.69 -13.42 -23.96
CA SER A 316 -5.83 -13.43 -25.14
C SER A 316 -4.36 -13.78 -24.86
N MET A 317 -3.91 -13.71 -23.60
CA MET A 317 -2.53 -14.04 -23.21
C MET A 317 -2.51 -15.33 -22.38
N PRO A 318 -2.01 -16.45 -22.92
CA PRO A 318 -1.93 -17.70 -22.16
C PRO A 318 -1.06 -17.48 -20.91
N PHE A 319 -1.51 -18.00 -19.77
CA PHE A 319 -0.85 -17.86 -18.46
C PHE A 319 -0.81 -16.45 -17.86
N GLY A 320 -1.55 -15.47 -18.39
CA GLY A 320 -1.43 -14.05 -18.02
C GLY A 320 -1.40 -13.80 -16.50
N GLY A 321 -2.40 -14.26 -15.77
CA GLY A 321 -2.49 -14.08 -14.31
C GLY A 321 -1.41 -14.81 -13.50
N LEU A 322 -0.84 -15.90 -14.02
CA LEU A 322 0.17 -16.69 -13.33
C LEU A 322 1.59 -16.16 -13.60
N ILE A 323 1.92 -15.88 -14.86
CA ILE A 323 3.26 -15.38 -15.24
C ILE A 323 3.52 -14.01 -14.64
N HIS A 324 2.53 -13.10 -14.66
CA HIS A 324 2.67 -11.79 -14.03
C HIS A 324 3.08 -11.92 -12.56
N SER A 325 2.42 -12.82 -11.84
CA SER A 325 2.62 -13.04 -10.40
C SER A 325 3.95 -13.72 -10.08
N LEU A 326 4.42 -14.61 -10.96
CA LEU A 326 5.76 -15.20 -10.83
C LEU A 326 6.88 -14.19 -11.08
N ARG A 327 6.63 -13.12 -11.86
CA ARG A 327 7.61 -12.05 -12.10
C ARG A 327 7.90 -11.24 -10.85
N ASP A 328 6.90 -10.96 -10.04
CA ASP A 328 7.08 -10.27 -8.75
C ASP A 328 8.00 -11.05 -7.81
N LEU A 329 7.89 -12.38 -7.83
CA LEU A 329 8.77 -13.27 -7.07
C LEU A 329 10.23 -13.18 -7.52
N VAL A 330 10.50 -13.03 -8.82
CA VAL A 330 11.87 -12.88 -9.34
C VAL A 330 12.56 -11.67 -8.74
N SER A 331 11.83 -10.57 -8.54
CA SER A 331 12.35 -9.37 -7.88
C SER A 331 12.72 -9.62 -6.41
N ILE A 332 11.96 -10.46 -5.71
CA ILE A 332 12.26 -10.88 -4.33
C ILE A 332 13.50 -11.77 -4.29
N LEU A 333 13.68 -12.67 -5.27
CA LEU A 333 14.87 -13.52 -5.35
C LEU A 333 16.14 -12.69 -5.61
N LEU A 334 16.04 -11.62 -6.40
CA LEU A 334 17.15 -10.71 -6.68
C LEU A 334 17.63 -9.91 -5.45
N SER A 335 16.78 -9.73 -4.43
CA SER A 335 17.13 -9.00 -3.20
C SER A 335 17.71 -9.90 -2.10
N LYS A 336 17.87 -11.20 -2.37
CA LYS A 336 18.47 -12.16 -1.44
C LYS A 336 19.99 -12.01 -1.34
N SER A 337 20.58 -12.60 -0.30
CA SER A 337 22.04 -12.59 -0.11
C SER A 337 22.75 -13.38 -1.22
N GLU A 338 24.02 -13.05 -1.51
CA GLU A 338 24.82 -13.78 -2.52
C GLU A 338 24.83 -15.30 -2.30
N LYS A 339 24.84 -15.73 -1.02
CA LYS A 339 24.78 -17.15 -0.67
C LYS A 339 23.46 -17.81 -1.10
N GLU A 340 22.32 -17.18 -0.79
CA GLU A 340 21.00 -17.69 -1.19
C GLU A 340 20.83 -17.70 -2.72
N ILE A 341 21.36 -16.67 -3.39
CA ILE A 341 21.36 -16.60 -4.86
C ILE A 341 22.17 -17.76 -5.45
N GLN A 342 23.33 -18.08 -4.88
CA GLN A 342 24.17 -19.18 -5.33
C GLN A 342 23.48 -20.55 -5.13
N GLU A 343 22.85 -20.76 -3.97
CA GLU A 343 22.04 -21.96 -3.70
C GLU A 343 20.89 -22.10 -4.70
N PHE A 344 20.19 -21.00 -5.03
CA PHE A 344 19.16 -21.01 -6.07
C PHE A 344 19.70 -21.36 -7.45
N LYS A 345 20.86 -20.82 -7.87
CA LYS A 345 21.48 -21.17 -9.16
C LYS A 345 21.77 -22.66 -9.27
N GLU A 346 22.31 -23.26 -8.19
CA GLU A 346 22.61 -24.69 -8.14
C GLU A 346 21.34 -25.54 -8.26
N LEU A 347 20.27 -25.15 -7.58
CA LEU A 347 18.97 -25.82 -7.67
C LEU A 347 18.34 -25.69 -9.05
N VAL A 348 18.40 -24.50 -9.67
CA VAL A 348 17.92 -24.31 -11.04
C VAL A 348 18.71 -25.19 -12.02
N SER A 349 20.04 -25.20 -11.92
CA SER A 349 20.87 -26.06 -12.76
C SER A 349 20.54 -27.55 -12.58
N LYS A 350 20.27 -27.98 -11.34
CA LYS A 350 19.93 -29.37 -11.00
C LYS A 350 18.55 -29.79 -11.52
N HIS A 351 17.53 -28.95 -11.38
CA HIS A 351 16.14 -29.32 -11.70
C HIS A 351 15.69 -28.94 -13.10
N ILE A 352 16.30 -27.91 -13.70
CA ILE A 352 15.88 -27.34 -14.99
C ILE A 352 16.89 -27.65 -16.10
N GLY A 353 18.17 -27.74 -15.75
CA GLY A 353 19.24 -28.08 -16.69
C GLY A 353 19.25 -27.17 -17.91
N ASN A 354 19.35 -27.78 -19.11
CA ASN A 354 19.44 -27.05 -20.38
C ASN A 354 18.15 -26.32 -20.81
N ASN A 355 17.06 -26.42 -20.03
CA ASN A 355 15.79 -25.75 -20.33
C ASN A 355 15.71 -24.32 -19.76
N GLY A 356 16.78 -23.79 -19.15
CA GLY A 356 16.78 -22.47 -18.50
C GLY A 356 16.37 -21.32 -19.43
N LYS A 357 16.63 -21.42 -20.74
CA LYS A 357 16.20 -20.43 -21.74
C LYS A 357 14.67 -20.26 -21.79
N ILE A 358 13.90 -21.30 -21.47
CA ILE A 358 12.42 -21.20 -21.38
C ILE A 358 12.01 -20.25 -20.26
N LEU A 359 12.71 -20.28 -19.12
CA LEU A 359 12.46 -19.35 -18.03
C LEU A 359 12.87 -17.93 -18.42
N LEU A 360 14.04 -17.75 -19.05
CA LEU A 360 14.50 -16.41 -19.48
C LEU A 360 13.55 -15.77 -20.49
N ASN A 361 12.96 -16.56 -21.39
CA ASN A 361 11.98 -16.06 -22.35
C ASN A 361 10.71 -15.50 -21.67
N GLN A 362 10.36 -15.99 -20.48
CA GLN A 362 9.20 -15.51 -19.71
C GLN A 362 9.59 -14.48 -18.65
N PHE A 363 10.78 -14.62 -18.07
CA PHE A 363 11.32 -13.82 -16.98
C PHE A 363 12.76 -13.38 -17.32
N PRO A 364 12.94 -12.38 -18.21
CA PRO A 364 14.27 -11.92 -18.60
C PRO A 364 15.15 -11.49 -17.42
N GLU A 365 14.52 -11.03 -16.33
CA GLU A 365 15.19 -10.59 -15.11
C GLU A 365 15.95 -11.73 -14.40
N LEU A 366 15.61 -13.00 -14.67
CA LEU A 366 16.37 -14.14 -14.16
C LEU A 366 17.76 -14.26 -14.78
N GLU A 367 18.04 -13.60 -15.91
CA GLU A 367 19.37 -13.65 -16.53
C GLU A 367 20.44 -13.02 -15.63
N PHE A 368 20.07 -12.01 -14.83
CA PHE A 368 20.99 -11.42 -13.82
C PHE A 368 21.42 -12.43 -12.76
N ILE A 369 20.62 -13.47 -12.52
CA ILE A 369 20.94 -14.55 -11.59
C ILE A 369 21.61 -15.71 -12.35
N LEU A 370 20.92 -16.30 -13.32
CA LEU A 370 21.32 -17.54 -13.96
C LEU A 370 22.44 -17.37 -14.99
N GLY A 371 22.65 -16.15 -15.48
CA GLY A 371 23.49 -15.88 -16.64
C GLY A 371 22.87 -16.40 -17.95
N PRO A 372 23.59 -16.24 -19.07
CA PRO A 372 23.10 -16.67 -20.38
C PRO A 372 22.87 -18.18 -20.42
N GLN A 373 21.75 -18.58 -21.02
CA GLN A 373 21.31 -19.98 -21.09
C GLN A 373 21.48 -20.56 -22.51
N PRO A 374 21.71 -21.88 -22.65
CA PRO A 374 21.89 -22.51 -23.95
C PRO A 374 20.64 -22.39 -24.82
N GLU A 375 20.85 -22.32 -26.14
CA GLU A 375 19.74 -22.29 -27.11
C GLU A 375 18.93 -23.58 -27.08
N LEU A 376 17.62 -23.44 -27.26
CA LEU A 376 16.69 -24.56 -27.15
C LEU A 376 16.75 -25.45 -28.40
N SER A 377 16.73 -26.76 -28.19
CA SER A 377 16.52 -27.72 -29.29
C SER A 377 15.16 -27.47 -29.96
N LYS A 378 15.13 -27.61 -31.30
CA LYS A 378 13.90 -27.52 -32.10
C LYS A 378 13.09 -28.80 -31.89
N LEU A 379 11.88 -28.63 -31.38
CA LEU A 379 10.90 -29.70 -31.19
C LEU A 379 9.58 -29.34 -31.90
N PRO A 380 8.70 -30.31 -32.18
CA PRO A 380 7.33 -30.06 -32.60
C PRO A 380 6.55 -29.18 -31.61
N PRO A 381 5.47 -28.50 -32.04
CA PRO A 381 4.70 -27.60 -31.18
C PRO A 381 4.20 -28.24 -29.88
N ASP A 382 3.65 -29.46 -29.93
CA ASP A 382 3.12 -30.14 -28.75
C ASP A 382 4.21 -30.53 -27.74
N GLU A 383 5.37 -30.96 -28.25
CA GLU A 383 6.53 -31.29 -27.41
C GLU A 383 7.13 -30.04 -26.77
N ASN A 384 7.17 -28.90 -27.49
CA ASN A 384 7.55 -27.62 -26.89
C ASN A 384 6.61 -27.21 -25.76
N GLN A 385 5.30 -27.44 -25.93
CA GLN A 385 4.32 -27.13 -24.90
C GLN A 385 4.50 -28.00 -23.65
N ASN A 386 4.73 -29.30 -23.83
CA ASN A 386 5.01 -30.21 -22.71
C ASN A 386 6.34 -29.86 -22.01
N ARG A 387 7.38 -29.51 -22.79
CA ARG A 387 8.67 -29.04 -22.25
C ARG A 387 8.48 -27.77 -21.42
N PHE A 388 7.62 -26.85 -21.86
CA PHE A 388 7.27 -25.65 -21.12
C PHE A 388 6.60 -25.96 -19.77
N TYR A 389 5.53 -26.78 -19.76
CA TYR A 389 4.85 -27.16 -18.51
C TYR A 389 5.77 -27.86 -17.52
N HIS A 390 6.60 -28.78 -18.01
CA HIS A 390 7.56 -29.49 -17.17
C HIS A 390 8.62 -28.54 -16.59
N THR A 391 9.09 -27.57 -17.38
CA THR A 391 10.07 -26.57 -16.94
C THR A 391 9.50 -25.66 -15.85
N LEU A 392 8.27 -25.15 -16.02
CA LEU A 392 7.61 -24.36 -14.99
C LEU A 392 7.30 -25.17 -13.72
N SER A 393 6.86 -26.44 -13.85
CA SER A 393 6.67 -27.33 -12.68
C SER A 393 8.00 -27.55 -11.93
N SER A 394 9.09 -27.74 -12.67
CA SER A 394 10.43 -27.88 -12.09
C SER A 394 10.90 -26.59 -11.43
N PHE A 395 10.54 -25.43 -11.98
CA PHE A 395 10.81 -24.14 -11.35
C PHE A 395 10.07 -23.98 -10.02
N ILE A 396 8.80 -24.38 -9.93
CA ILE A 396 8.07 -24.39 -8.65
C ILE A 396 8.73 -25.33 -7.63
N LYS A 397 9.23 -26.49 -8.06
CA LYS A 397 10.01 -27.39 -7.18
C LYS A 397 11.26 -26.72 -6.62
N VAL A 398 11.97 -25.95 -7.44
CA VAL A 398 13.13 -25.17 -6.97
C VAL A 398 12.69 -24.17 -5.88
N LEU A 399 11.57 -23.47 -6.08
CA LEU A 399 11.04 -22.52 -5.10
C LEU A 399 10.65 -23.20 -3.78
N THR A 400 10.14 -24.43 -3.82
CA THR A 400 9.78 -25.20 -2.61
C THR A 400 10.98 -25.78 -1.87
N GLU A 401 12.16 -25.85 -2.52
CA GLU A 401 13.42 -26.24 -1.86
C GLU A 401 14.07 -25.07 -1.11
N ILE A 402 13.89 -23.84 -1.61
CA ILE A 402 14.46 -22.61 -1.03
C ILE A 402 13.60 -22.03 0.09
N SER A 403 12.28 -22.13 -0.06
CA SER A 403 11.30 -21.62 0.90
C SER A 403 10.64 -22.75 1.69
N ARG A 404 10.09 -22.45 2.88
CA ARG A 404 9.35 -23.42 3.69
C ARG A 404 8.08 -22.79 4.23
N PRO A 405 6.87 -23.12 3.72
CA PRO A 405 6.52 -23.78 2.46
C PRO A 405 6.23 -22.75 1.34
N PHE A 406 6.24 -23.19 0.07
CA PHE A 406 5.84 -22.30 -1.04
C PHE A 406 4.31 -22.23 -1.13
N VAL A 407 3.77 -21.01 -1.21
CA VAL A 407 2.32 -20.79 -1.29
C VAL A 407 1.95 -20.22 -2.67
N LEU A 408 1.17 -20.98 -3.45
CA LEU A 408 0.60 -20.51 -4.72
C LEU A 408 -0.89 -20.26 -4.54
N CYS A 409 -1.31 -19.00 -4.65
CA CYS A 409 -2.70 -18.63 -4.65
C CYS A 409 -3.16 -18.23 -6.06
N LEU A 410 -4.27 -18.82 -6.52
CA LEU A 410 -4.92 -18.49 -7.78
C LEU A 410 -6.35 -18.07 -7.52
N ASP A 411 -6.63 -16.79 -7.71
CA ASP A 411 -7.94 -16.20 -7.54
C ASP A 411 -8.73 -16.21 -8.85
N ASP A 412 -10.04 -16.41 -8.71
CA ASP A 412 -10.99 -16.43 -9.80
C ASP A 412 -10.67 -17.44 -10.93
N LEU A 413 -10.31 -18.66 -10.53
CA LEU A 413 -9.87 -19.72 -11.43
C LEU A 413 -10.90 -20.09 -12.51
N GLN A 414 -12.19 -19.77 -12.31
CA GLN A 414 -13.24 -19.95 -13.33
C GLN A 414 -12.98 -19.19 -14.63
N TRP A 415 -12.16 -18.12 -14.61
CA TRP A 415 -11.79 -17.34 -15.80
C TRP A 415 -10.43 -17.74 -16.39
N ALA A 416 -9.79 -18.78 -15.87
CA ALA A 416 -8.51 -19.24 -16.39
C ALA A 416 -8.65 -19.82 -17.80
N ASP A 417 -7.66 -19.52 -18.65
CA ASP A 417 -7.55 -20.11 -19.98
C ASP A 417 -7.19 -21.60 -19.92
N SER A 418 -7.36 -22.31 -21.03
CA SER A 418 -7.14 -23.76 -21.10
C SER A 418 -5.69 -24.17 -20.82
N ALA A 419 -4.71 -23.33 -21.16
CA ALA A 419 -3.30 -23.60 -20.89
C ALA A 419 -2.98 -23.43 -19.40
N SER A 420 -3.53 -22.38 -18.76
CA SER A 420 -3.46 -22.17 -17.31
C SER A 420 -4.09 -23.33 -16.53
N LEU A 421 -5.29 -23.78 -16.93
CA LEU A 421 -5.95 -24.92 -16.29
C LEU A 421 -5.15 -26.23 -16.44
N ARG A 422 -4.58 -26.48 -17.62
CA ARG A 422 -3.72 -27.65 -17.86
C ARG A 422 -2.43 -27.59 -17.02
N PHE A 423 -1.88 -26.41 -16.81
CA PHE A 423 -0.72 -26.22 -15.94
C PHE A 423 -1.06 -26.49 -14.47
N VAL A 424 -2.19 -25.98 -13.97
CA VAL A 424 -2.68 -26.27 -12.62
C VAL A 424 -2.90 -27.77 -12.44
N GLU A 425 -3.52 -28.45 -13.42
CA GLU A 425 -3.65 -29.91 -13.43
C GLU A 425 -2.25 -30.59 -13.34
N THR A 426 -1.28 -30.13 -14.13
CA THR A 426 0.06 -30.72 -14.19
C THR A 426 0.80 -30.60 -12.85
N ILE A 427 0.72 -29.46 -12.17
CA ILE A 427 1.34 -29.25 -10.86
C ILE A 427 0.65 -30.10 -9.80
N LEU A 428 -0.68 -30.07 -9.75
CA LEU A 428 -1.42 -30.63 -8.63
C LEU A 428 -1.66 -32.14 -8.75
N VAL A 429 -1.75 -32.67 -9.97
CA VAL A 429 -2.06 -34.09 -10.22
C VAL A 429 -0.82 -34.86 -10.65
N HIS A 430 0.00 -34.29 -11.53
CA HIS A 430 1.11 -35.01 -12.18
C HIS A 430 2.48 -34.74 -11.58
N SER A 431 2.60 -33.80 -10.64
CA SER A 431 3.88 -33.43 -10.03
C SER A 431 3.93 -33.82 -8.54
N GLU A 432 5.00 -34.48 -8.12
CA GLU A 432 5.25 -34.79 -6.70
C GLU A 432 5.98 -33.62 -6.01
N ILE A 433 5.27 -32.51 -5.81
CA ILE A 433 5.83 -31.30 -5.18
C ILE A 433 5.57 -31.35 -3.67
N LYS A 434 6.60 -31.46 -2.85
CA LYS A 434 6.51 -31.41 -1.38
C LYS A 434 6.62 -29.97 -0.88
N LYS A 435 6.16 -29.72 0.36
CA LYS A 435 6.18 -28.40 1.02
C LYS A 435 5.45 -27.32 0.21
N PHE A 436 4.25 -27.66 -0.23
CA PHE A 436 3.50 -26.83 -1.17
C PHE A 436 2.05 -26.65 -0.73
N LEU A 437 1.63 -25.40 -0.64
CA LEU A 437 0.24 -25.02 -0.40
C LEU A 437 -0.30 -24.33 -1.65
N CYS A 438 -1.36 -24.89 -2.24
CA CYS A 438 -2.05 -24.26 -3.36
C CYS A 438 -3.46 -23.84 -2.94
N ILE A 439 -3.75 -22.55 -3.03
CA ILE A 439 -5.07 -21.97 -2.72
C ILE A 439 -5.75 -21.63 -4.04
N LEU A 440 -6.90 -22.26 -4.29
CA LEU A 440 -7.70 -22.01 -5.49
C LEU A 440 -9.04 -21.38 -5.08
N SER A 441 -9.29 -20.15 -5.52
CA SER A 441 -10.56 -19.46 -5.30
C SER A 441 -11.42 -19.47 -6.55
N PHE A 442 -12.69 -19.80 -6.40
CA PHE A 442 -13.66 -19.81 -7.48
C PHE A 442 -15.11 -19.66 -7.00
N ARG A 443 -16.03 -19.43 -7.94
CA ARG A 443 -17.46 -19.31 -7.68
C ARG A 443 -18.12 -20.68 -7.48
N SER A 444 -19.06 -20.76 -6.55
CA SER A 444 -19.74 -22.03 -6.22
C SER A 444 -20.57 -22.57 -7.39
N GLU A 445 -21.21 -21.67 -8.16
CA GLU A 445 -22.11 -22.04 -9.25
C GLU A 445 -21.37 -22.62 -10.48
N GLU A 446 -20.11 -22.22 -10.68
CA GLU A 446 -19.29 -22.62 -11.83
C GLU A 446 -18.80 -24.06 -11.74
N PHE A 447 -18.83 -24.66 -10.54
CA PHE A 447 -18.42 -26.06 -10.33
C PHE A 447 -19.45 -27.05 -10.91
N GLU A 448 -20.72 -26.67 -10.97
CA GLU A 448 -21.82 -27.53 -11.43
C GLU A 448 -21.96 -27.54 -12.97
N LEU A 449 -21.38 -26.56 -13.66
CA LEU A 449 -21.42 -26.45 -15.12
C LEU A 449 -20.41 -27.42 -15.75
N SER A 450 -20.81 -28.13 -16.81
CA SER A 450 -19.94 -29.07 -17.55
C SER A 450 -18.97 -28.33 -18.48
N SER A 451 -17.93 -27.75 -17.90
CA SER A 451 -16.89 -26.97 -18.59
C SER A 451 -15.50 -27.63 -18.47
N SER A 452 -14.52 -27.14 -19.23
CA SER A 452 -13.11 -27.56 -19.09
C SER A 452 -12.58 -27.36 -17.66
N PHE A 453 -13.10 -26.34 -16.97
CA PHE A 453 -12.77 -26.02 -15.58
C PHE A 453 -13.24 -27.12 -14.60
N SER A 454 -14.51 -27.56 -14.69
CA SER A 454 -15.03 -28.60 -13.78
C SER A 454 -14.39 -29.97 -14.04
N SER A 455 -13.99 -30.27 -15.28
CA SER A 455 -13.20 -31.47 -15.58
C SER A 455 -11.86 -31.48 -14.84
N VAL A 456 -11.12 -30.36 -14.88
CA VAL A 456 -9.82 -30.24 -14.19
C VAL A 456 -9.99 -30.34 -12.68
N LEU A 457 -10.99 -29.68 -12.10
CA LEU A 457 -11.23 -29.77 -10.66
C LEU A 457 -11.58 -31.19 -10.22
N ARG A 458 -12.39 -31.93 -10.98
CA ARG A 458 -12.70 -33.34 -10.67
C ARG A 458 -11.47 -34.25 -10.71
N LYS A 459 -10.53 -33.99 -11.63
CA LYS A 459 -9.24 -34.71 -11.67
C LYS A 459 -8.36 -34.38 -10.47
N ILE A 460 -8.37 -33.12 -10.01
CA ILE A 460 -7.67 -32.72 -8.79
C ILE A 460 -8.32 -33.41 -7.58
N GLU A 461 -9.65 -33.48 -7.51
CA GLU A 461 -10.38 -34.17 -6.44
C GLU A 461 -10.16 -35.69 -6.40
N SER A 462 -9.98 -36.33 -7.56
CA SER A 462 -9.65 -37.75 -7.65
C SER A 462 -8.16 -38.05 -7.44
N SER A 463 -7.32 -37.03 -7.31
CA SER A 463 -5.90 -37.18 -7.01
C SER A 463 -5.67 -37.64 -5.56
N ARG A 464 -4.42 -38.02 -5.26
CA ARG A 464 -4.03 -38.42 -3.89
C ARG A 464 -3.76 -37.24 -2.97
N VAL A 465 -3.78 -36.01 -3.48
CA VAL A 465 -3.45 -34.80 -2.71
C VAL A 465 -4.58 -34.46 -1.75
N LYS A 466 -4.23 -33.99 -0.54
CA LYS A 466 -5.23 -33.62 0.47
C LYS A 466 -5.83 -32.25 0.14
N ILE A 467 -7.16 -32.21 0.08
CA ILE A 467 -7.94 -31.01 -0.25
C ILE A 467 -8.76 -30.59 0.97
N ASP A 468 -8.53 -29.36 1.43
CA ASP A 468 -9.33 -28.69 2.44
C ASP A 468 -10.31 -27.72 1.74
N ARG A 469 -11.56 -27.62 2.21
CA ARG A 469 -12.60 -26.80 1.57
C ARG A 469 -13.10 -25.71 2.50
N ILE A 470 -13.08 -24.47 2.03
CA ILE A 470 -13.54 -23.29 2.75
C ILE A 470 -14.68 -22.65 1.95
N LYS A 471 -15.88 -22.62 2.53
CA LYS A 471 -17.04 -21.96 1.94
C LYS A 471 -17.23 -20.58 2.58
N VAL A 472 -16.99 -19.54 1.80
CA VAL A 472 -17.13 -18.13 2.19
C VAL A 472 -18.58 -17.70 1.95
N GLY A 473 -19.39 -17.79 3.01
CA GLY A 473 -20.77 -17.30 3.03
C GLY A 473 -20.88 -15.78 3.16
N LEU A 474 -22.09 -15.22 3.18
CA LEU A 474 -22.30 -13.84 3.57
C LEU A 474 -21.94 -13.64 5.06
N LEU A 475 -21.58 -12.41 5.45
CA LEU A 475 -21.33 -12.10 6.86
C LEU A 475 -22.61 -12.32 7.67
N ASP A 476 -22.47 -12.89 8.87
CA ASP A 476 -23.61 -13.05 9.77
C ASP A 476 -24.05 -11.70 10.36
N GLU A 477 -25.30 -11.64 10.83
CA GLU A 477 -25.90 -10.40 11.35
C GLU A 477 -25.08 -9.82 12.52
N LYS A 478 -24.48 -10.69 13.34
CA LYS A 478 -23.63 -10.28 14.47
C LYS A 478 -22.35 -9.59 14.01
N THR A 479 -21.64 -10.16 13.04
CA THR A 479 -20.43 -9.56 12.48
C THR A 479 -20.78 -8.28 11.73
N PHE A 480 -21.89 -8.25 11.00
CA PHE A 480 -22.35 -7.04 10.35
C PHE A 480 -22.65 -5.91 11.35
N ILE A 481 -23.34 -6.21 12.45
CA ILE A 481 -23.61 -5.24 13.53
C ILE A 481 -22.31 -4.80 14.21
N ALA A 482 -21.36 -5.71 14.44
CA ALA A 482 -20.06 -5.36 15.02
C ALA A 482 -19.25 -4.45 14.09
N LEU A 483 -19.20 -4.77 12.80
CA LEU A 483 -18.54 -3.97 11.77
C LEU A 483 -19.21 -2.59 11.63
N PHE A 484 -20.54 -2.54 11.70
CA PHE A 484 -21.29 -1.28 11.73
C PHE A 484 -20.97 -0.46 13.00
N LYS A 485 -20.89 -1.08 14.17
CA LYS A 485 -20.49 -0.39 15.41
C LYS A 485 -19.06 0.16 15.32
N ILE A 486 -18.12 -0.62 14.80
CA ILE A 486 -16.74 -0.17 14.61
C ILE A 486 -16.68 1.00 13.61
N CYS A 487 -17.42 0.92 12.51
CA CYS A 487 -17.40 1.95 11.47
C CYS A 487 -18.17 3.23 11.82
N PHE A 488 -19.18 3.14 12.69
CA PHE A 488 -20.11 4.25 12.94
C PHE A 488 -20.22 4.70 14.40
N LEU A 489 -19.72 3.94 15.38
CA LEU A 489 -19.91 4.20 16.81
C LEU A 489 -18.62 4.30 17.64
N ASP A 490 -17.47 3.78 17.18
CA ASP A 490 -16.21 3.83 17.95
C ASP A 490 -15.38 5.12 17.77
N GLY A 491 -15.84 6.08 16.98
CA GLY A 491 -15.44 7.48 17.14
C GLY A 491 -16.36 8.15 18.16
N LYS A 492 -15.92 8.32 19.41
CA LYS A 492 -16.64 8.94 20.54
C LYS A 492 -17.71 9.95 20.10
N ASN A 493 -18.93 9.48 19.86
CA ASN A 493 -20.14 10.27 19.76
C ASN A 493 -21.32 9.32 19.95
N SER A 494 -21.97 9.47 21.10
CA SER A 494 -23.26 8.84 21.38
C SER A 494 -24.29 9.38 20.38
N LEU A 495 -24.67 8.57 19.40
CA LEU A 495 -25.87 8.82 18.59
C LEU A 495 -26.93 7.74 18.87
N ASN A 496 -28.12 8.27 19.16
CA ASN A 496 -29.31 7.59 19.66
C ASN A 496 -29.76 6.44 18.74
N LEU A 497 -29.86 5.22 19.29
CA LEU A 497 -30.32 4.00 18.60
C LEU A 497 -31.83 3.97 18.29
N GLN A 498 -32.54 5.11 18.35
CA GLN A 498 -34.00 5.18 18.14
C GLN A 498 -34.45 5.61 16.74
N LEU A 499 -33.56 5.86 15.78
CA LEU A 499 -33.93 6.32 14.43
C LEU A 499 -33.77 5.29 13.28
N LEU A 500 -33.41 4.03 13.56
CA LEU A 500 -33.26 3.00 12.51
C LEU A 500 -34.48 2.06 12.35
N SER A 501 -35.67 2.51 12.73
CA SER A 501 -36.92 1.85 12.36
C SER A 501 -37.43 2.25 10.96
N PHE A 502 -36.58 2.56 9.98
CA PHE A 502 -37.01 2.78 8.59
C PHE A 502 -35.90 2.46 7.59
N SER A 503 -35.81 1.19 7.17
CA SER A 503 -35.84 0.81 5.74
C SER A 503 -35.48 -0.68 5.58
N LYS A 504 -36.45 -1.56 5.77
CA LYS A 504 -36.41 -2.97 5.36
C LYS A 504 -36.58 -3.14 3.83
N LYS A 505 -36.22 -2.14 3.03
CA LYS A 505 -36.40 -2.13 1.57
C LYS A 505 -35.24 -1.41 0.88
N ARG A 506 -34.14 -2.15 0.69
CA ARG A 506 -33.18 -2.02 -0.43
C ARG A 506 -32.19 -3.19 -0.33
N GLN A 507 -32.75 -4.39 -0.43
CA GLN A 507 -32.07 -5.52 -1.06
C GLN A 507 -32.64 -5.57 -2.48
N GLU A 508 -31.75 -5.77 -3.46
CA GLU A 508 -31.90 -5.63 -4.92
C GLU A 508 -31.39 -4.30 -5.50
N ILE A 509 -30.43 -4.47 -6.43
CA ILE A 509 -29.70 -3.49 -7.25
C ILE A 509 -28.43 -2.93 -6.60
N LEU A 510 -27.33 -3.69 -6.71
CA LEU A 510 -26.11 -3.32 -7.45
C LEU A 510 -25.19 -4.54 -7.58
#